data_AF-A0A7G2LWK1-F1
#
_entry.id   AF-A0A7G2LWK1-F1
#
_cell.length_a   1.000
_cell.length_b   1.000
_cell.length_c   1.000
_cell.angle_alpha   90.00
_cell.angle_beta   90.00
_cell.angle_gamma   90.00
#
_symmetry.space_group_name_H-M   'P 1'
#
loop_
_entity.id
_entity.type
_entity.pdbx_description
1 polymer ?
#
loop_
_entity_poly.entity_id
_entity_poly.type
_entity_poly.pdbx_seq_one_letter_code
_entity_poly.pdbx_strand_id
1 'polypeptide(L)' 'MPYRAAVDDYRFLIEDVLDFAALRATDRYAEATDDVTSAILSEAGRLCDDVLAPLQRGGDLHPAKLENGIVRTSPG' A
#
# COMPACT_ATOMS: atom_id res chain seq x y z
N MET A 1 9.87 -15.52 -1.14
CA MET A 1 10.22 -14.56 -2.21
C MET A 1 10.20 -13.18 -1.57
N PRO A 2 11.16 -12.30 -1.87
CA PRO A 2 11.06 -10.91 -1.44
C PRO A 2 9.82 -10.29 -2.08
N TYR A 3 9.00 -9.60 -1.29
CA TYR A 3 7.91 -8.79 -1.81
C TYR A 3 8.50 -7.59 -2.56
N ARG A 4 7.84 -7.19 -3.64
CA ARG A 4 8.16 -5.98 -4.38
C ARG A 4 6.86 -5.31 -4.81
N ALA A 5 6.65 -4.08 -4.36
CA ALA A 5 5.48 -3.30 -4.76
C ALA A 5 5.50 -3.02 -6.29
N ALA A 6 4.38 -3.29 -6.96
CA ALA A 6 4.19 -3.06 -8.40
C ALA A 6 3.78 -1.61 -8.70
N VAL A 7 4.54 -0.63 -8.19
CA VAL A 7 4.21 0.81 -8.31
C VAL A 7 4.05 1.23 -9.77
N ASP A 8 4.92 0.74 -10.65
CA ASP A 8 4.91 1.11 -12.07
C ASP A 8 3.65 0.60 -12.80
N ASP A 9 3.16 -0.60 -12.44
CA ASP A 9 1.93 -1.15 -13.01
C ASP A 9 0.71 -0.31 -12.59
N TYR A 10 0.66 0.13 -11.33
CA TYR A 10 -0.42 1.02 -10.87
C TYR A 10 -0.35 2.39 -11.51
N ARG A 11 0.85 2.93 -11.72
CA ARG A 11 1.02 4.19 -12.46
C ARG A 11 0.53 4.06 -13.89
N PHE A 12 0.91 3.00 -14.60
CA PHE A 12 0.42 2.72 -15.95
C PHE A 12 -1.11 2.62 -15.99
N LEU A 13 -1.74 1.95 -15.02
CA LEU A 13 -3.19 1.89 -14.94
C LEU A 13 -3.82 3.29 -14.81
N ILE A 14 -3.26 4.15 -13.96
CA ILE A 14 -3.77 5.50 -13.71
C ILE A 14 -3.52 6.44 -14.89
N GLU A 15 -2.34 6.38 -15.49
CA GLU A 15 -1.88 7.33 -16.51
C GLU A 15 -2.41 6.94 -17.92
N ASP A 16 -2.46 5.64 -18.24
CA ASP A 16 -2.66 5.16 -19.62
C ASP A 16 -3.93 4.34 -19.83
N VAL A 17 -4.50 3.73 -18.79
CA VAL A 17 -5.63 2.79 -18.92
C VAL A 17 -6.95 3.38 -18.42
N LEU A 18 -6.91 4.09 -17.30
CA LEU A 18 -8.07 4.67 -16.65
C LEU A 18 -8.24 6.14 -17.04
N ASP A 19 -9.47 6.62 -17.14
CA ASP A 19 -9.77 8.04 -17.40
C ASP A 19 -9.64 8.89 -16.12
N PHE A 20 -8.42 8.96 -15.58
CA PHE A 20 -8.13 9.74 -14.38
C PHE A 20 -8.24 11.24 -14.61
N ALA A 21 -8.07 11.70 -15.86
CA ALA A 21 -8.29 13.09 -16.22
C ALA A 21 -9.75 13.50 -15.98
N ALA A 22 -10.71 12.68 -16.40
CA ALA A 22 -12.13 12.93 -16.11
C ALA A 22 -12.44 12.90 -14.61
N LEU A 23 -11.77 12.02 -13.84
CA LEU A 23 -11.93 11.95 -12.39
C LEU A 23 -11.45 13.25 -11.71
N ARG A 24 -10.25 13.71 -12.07
CA ARG A 24 -9.61 14.94 -11.53
C ARG A 24 -10.37 16.20 -11.91
N ALA A 25 -11.13 16.19 -13.01
CA ALA A 25 -12.00 17.30 -13.39
C ALA A 25 -13.20 17.49 -12.45
N THR A 26 -13.47 16.56 -11.54
CA THR A 26 -14.52 16.70 -10.52
C THR A 26 -14.01 17.37 -9.25
N ASP A 27 -14.85 18.19 -8.61
CA ASP A 27 -14.50 18.89 -7.36
C ASP A 27 -13.99 17.95 -6.25
N ARG A 28 -14.50 16.71 -6.21
CA ARG A 28 -14.12 15.73 -5.18
C ARG A 28 -12.67 15.25 -5.31
N TYR A 29 -12.14 15.18 -6.53
CA TYR A 29 -10.84 14.56 -6.80
C TYR A 29 -9.83 15.54 -7.44
N ALA A 30 -10.13 16.83 -7.48
CA ALA A 30 -9.27 17.86 -8.04
C ALA A 30 -7.85 17.89 -7.43
N GLU A 31 -7.72 17.50 -6.15
CA GLU A 31 -6.44 17.45 -5.42
C GLU A 31 -5.64 16.16 -5.65
N ALA A 32 -6.21 15.16 -6.33
CA ALA A 32 -5.46 13.99 -6.75
C ALA A 32 -4.67 14.36 -8.03
N THR A 33 -3.70 15.28 -7.93
CA THR A 33 -2.82 15.71 -9.03
C THR A 33 -1.72 14.69 -9.32
N ASP A 34 -1.03 14.80 -10.46
CA ASP A 34 -0.16 13.72 -10.96
C ASP A 34 1.00 13.47 -10.00
N ASP A 35 1.59 14.55 -9.49
CA ASP A 35 2.63 14.55 -8.48
C ASP A 35 2.13 13.95 -7.15
N VAL A 36 0.92 14.30 -6.71
CA VAL A 36 0.33 13.75 -5.48
C VAL A 36 0.12 12.25 -5.61
N THR A 37 -0.51 11.78 -6.70
CA THR A 37 -0.74 10.35 -6.90
C THR A 37 0.56 9.56 -7.04
N SER A 38 1.56 10.11 -7.75
CA SER A 38 2.87 9.49 -7.92
C SER A 38 3.62 9.38 -6.59
N ALA A 39 3.61 10.45 -5.78
CA ALA A 39 4.25 10.45 -4.46
C ALA A 39 3.59 9.44 -3.51
N ILE A 40 2.24 9.39 -3.47
CA ILE A 40 1.50 8.45 -2.65
C ILE A 40 1.84 7.00 -3.03
N LEU A 41 1.82 6.66 -4.32
CA LEU A 41 2.13 5.30 -4.77
C LEU A 41 3.58 4.91 -4.46
N SER A 42 4.51 5.84 -4.62
CA SER A 42 5.93 5.61 -4.33
C SER A 42 6.16 5.32 -2.85
N GLU A 43 5.61 6.14 -1.96
CA GLU A 43 5.79 5.97 -0.51
C GLU A 43 4.96 4.80 0.04
N ALA A 44 3.79 4.51 -0.54
CA ALA A 44 3.06 3.28 -0.23
C ALA A 44 3.87 2.04 -0.63
N GLY A 45 4.52 2.07 -1.80
CA GLY A 45 5.43 1.01 -2.23
C GLY A 45 6.58 0.82 -1.25
N ARG A 46 7.24 1.91 -0.83
CA ARG A 46 8.31 1.89 0.18
C ARG A 46 7.82 1.32 1.51
N LEU A 47 6.66 1.75 2.01
CA LEU A 47 6.07 1.23 3.25
C LEU A 47 5.83 -0.29 3.16
N CYS A 48 5.30 -0.76 2.03
CA CYS A 48 5.07 -2.18 1.82
C CYS A 48 6.38 -2.98 1.76
N ASP A 49 7.39 -2.48 1.06
CA ASP A 49 8.69 -3.14 0.89
C ASP A 49 9.51 -3.14 2.20
N ASP A 50 9.59 -2.00 2.89
CA ASP A 50 10.53 -1.77 3.99
C ASP A 50 9.94 -2.05 5.38
N VAL A 51 8.61 -1.97 5.53
CA VAL A 51 7.94 -2.13 6.83
C VAL A 51 7.02 -3.34 6.84
N LEU A 52 6.08 -3.45 5.90
CA LEU A 52 5.05 -4.51 5.96
C LEU A 52 5.57 -5.88 5.56
N ALA A 53 6.30 -5.98 4.45
CA ALA A 53 6.82 -7.25 3.96
C ALA A 53 7.75 -7.96 4.95
N PRO A 54 8.68 -7.27 5.66
CA PRO A 54 9.51 -7.88 6.69
C PRO A 54 8.71 -8.55 7.83
N LEU A 55 7.52 -8.04 8.15
CA LEU A 55 6.69 -8.59 9.22
C LEU A 55 6.00 -9.91 8.85
N GLN A 56 5.83 -10.20 7.56
CA GLN A 56 5.06 -11.36 7.09
C GLN A 56 5.60 -12.68 7.65
N ARG A 57 6.92 -12.92 7.50
CA ARG A 57 7.52 -14.17 7.97
C ARG A 57 7.53 -14.25 9.50
N GLY A 58 7.77 -13.13 10.17
CA GLY A 58 7.74 -13.06 11.63
C GLY A 58 6.35 -13.38 12.19
N GLY A 59 5.31 -12.85 11.56
CA GLY A 59 3.91 -13.11 11.90
C GLY A 59 3.48 -14.56 11.70
N ASP A 60 3.90 -15.18 10.60
CA ASP A 60 3.64 -16.61 10.34
C ASP A 60 4.29 -17.52 11.39
N LEU A 61 5.53 -17.22 11.78
CA LEU A 61 6.29 -18.03 12.74
C LEU A 61 5.84 -17.79 14.19
N HIS A 62 5.30 -16.61 14.48
CA HIS A 62 4.83 -16.22 15.82
C HIS A 62 3.39 -15.71 15.72
N PRO A 63 2.39 -16.60 15.54
CA PRO A 63 1.01 -16.19 15.31
C PRO A 63 0.41 -15.50 16.54
N ALA A 64 -0.67 -14.75 16.30
CA ALA A 64 -1.46 -14.16 17.36
C ALA A 64 -2.00 -15.22 18.33
N LYS A 65 -2.14 -14.85 19.60
CA LYS A 65 -2.60 -15.75 20.66
C LYS A 65 -3.64 -15.09 21.55
N LEU A 66 -4.62 -15.88 21.99
CA LEU A 66 -5.60 -15.49 22.99
C LEU A 66 -5.12 -15.98 24.37
N GLU A 67 -4.89 -15.05 25.29
CA GLU A 67 -4.45 -15.36 26.66
C GLU A 67 -5.28 -14.55 27.65
N ASN A 68 -5.94 -15.24 28.59
CA ASN A 68 -6.77 -14.62 29.65
C ASN A 68 -7.83 -13.64 29.11
N GLY A 69 -8.46 -13.97 27.98
CA GLY A 69 -9.47 -13.11 27.34
C GLY A 69 -8.91 -11.95 26.51
N ILE A 70 -7.59 -11.84 26.37
CA ILE A 70 -6.93 -10.78 25.59
C ILE A 70 -6.21 -11.39 24.38
N VAL A 71 -6.47 -10.86 23.18
CA VAL A 71 -5.72 -11.21 21.97
C VAL A 71 -4.42 -10.40 21.93
N ARG A 72 -3.29 -11.10 21.75
CA ARG A 72 -1.97 -10.50 21.51
C ARG A 72 -1.56 -10.79 20.08
N THR A 73 -1.26 -9.75 19.32
CA THR A 73 -0.79 -9.86 17.93
C THR A 73 0.65 -10.36 17.87
N SER A 74 1.06 -10.81 16.68
CA SER A 74 2.45 -11.12 16.39
C SER A 74 3.37 -9.92 16.63
N PRO A 75 4.63 -10.14 17.03
CA PRO A 75 5.60 -9.05 17.18
C PRO A 75 5.87 -8.34 15.85
N GLY A 76 5.82 -7.00 15.86
CA GLY A 76 5.98 -6.18 14.66
C GLY A 76 5.18 -4.89 14.73
#